data_AF-A0A523J4A5-F1
#
_entry.id   AF-A0A523J4A5-F1
#
_cell.length_a   1.000
_cell.length_b   1.000
_cell.length_c   1.000
_cell.angle_alpha   90.00
_cell.angle_beta   90.00
_cell.angle_gamma   90.00
#
_symmetry.space_group_name_H-M   'P 1'
#
loop_
_entity.id
_entity.type
_entity.pdbx_description
1 polymer ?
#
loop_
_entity_poly.entity_id
_entity_poly.type
_entity_poly.pdbx_seq_one_letter_code
_entity_poly.pdbx_strand_id
1 'polypeptide(L)'
;MVIKTLFLLIFFSLIPSRAVDKPFYSLVDLDVLAKEKNHLEFLKHAHDVRPSKRDTKWKEMVRSMALGYINDALKNERFEKETFDFIEKLNTWATLRNEEFFLLKRNQFGIRHLRACFGVKKNCLQKTLHFWNSNLLKSAELGLKMVTLLKKNDYHEDLFPFINPATTSEMSEFYCIRPVVITILTKKIHEISLKNEIKKEHFKKVFNQNCLKKIIPILKTELVKFSSPTMKEMFYNFLDLYSAINQKERDFFLTLYILQGPIKGDAFNDGWNVIKILGKNYKRRQRVLSQLENFELLPDDIFALANKKAKRTLLDHFFKNIPEYLDFYARTCLDYLEGKKEFPRGNPTLHCKELFKEAKGTRWIDPGLQKRFSKFKKKGLYKQAL
;
A
#
# COMPACT_ATOMS: atom_id res chain seq x y z
N MET A 1 -29.76 54.93 82.81
CA MET A 1 -30.27 53.58 83.18
C MET A 1 -31.54 53.33 82.38
N VAL A 2 -31.74 52.33 81.53
CA VAL A 2 -30.94 51.20 81.02
C VAL A 2 -31.55 50.89 79.64
N ILE A 3 -30.72 50.85 78.61
CA ILE A 3 -31.07 50.38 77.26
C ILE A 3 -31.19 48.85 77.34
N LYS A 4 -32.36 48.28 77.02
CA LYS A 4 -32.53 46.82 76.88
C LYS A 4 -32.56 46.42 75.40
N THR A 5 -31.44 45.87 74.99
CA THR A 5 -31.12 45.14 73.77
C THR A 5 -32.07 43.95 73.58
N LEU A 6 -32.74 43.87 72.43
CA LEU A 6 -33.46 42.66 71.99
C LEU A 6 -32.61 41.96 70.93
N PHE A 7 -31.89 40.91 71.35
CA PHE A 7 -31.11 40.04 70.48
C PHE A 7 -32.06 39.01 69.85
N LEU A 8 -32.29 39.11 68.53
CA LEU A 8 -33.02 38.10 67.77
C LEU A 8 -32.04 36.95 67.43
N LEU A 9 -32.18 35.84 68.14
CA LEU A 9 -31.43 34.60 67.92
C LEU A 9 -31.87 33.95 66.59
N ILE A 10 -30.99 34.00 65.59
CA ILE A 10 -31.07 33.21 64.36
C ILE A 10 -30.70 31.77 64.71
N PHE A 11 -31.70 30.91 64.84
CA PHE A 11 -31.53 29.46 64.96
C PHE A 11 -31.13 28.92 63.57
N PHE A 12 -29.82 28.83 63.32
CA PHE A 12 -29.27 28.09 62.19
C PHE A 12 -29.52 26.60 62.42
N SER A 13 -30.59 26.08 61.82
CA SER A 13 -30.84 24.64 61.72
C SER A 13 -29.77 24.01 60.83
N LEU A 14 -28.68 23.55 61.46
CA LEU A 14 -27.72 22.61 60.89
C LEU A 14 -28.45 21.27 60.64
N ILE A 15 -29.05 21.13 59.46
CA ILE A 15 -29.47 19.83 58.94
C ILE A 15 -28.19 19.13 58.46
N PRO A 16 -27.74 18.04 59.10
CA PRO A 16 -26.64 17.27 58.56
C PRO A 16 -27.11 16.67 57.24
N SER A 17 -26.43 17.03 56.15
CA SER A 17 -26.55 16.36 54.87
C SER A 17 -26.11 14.91 55.08
N ARG A 18 -27.06 14.00 55.35
CA ARG A 18 -26.79 12.57 55.28
C ARG A 18 -26.33 12.30 53.86
N ALA A 19 -25.06 11.94 53.71
CA ALA A 19 -24.58 11.33 52.49
C ALA A 19 -25.51 10.15 52.20
N VAL A 20 -26.28 10.24 51.12
CA VAL A 20 -27.03 9.10 50.61
C VAL A 20 -25.97 8.11 50.15
N ASP A 21 -25.76 7.06 50.93
CA ASP A 21 -24.92 5.94 50.51
C ASP A 21 -25.46 5.45 49.18
N LYS A 22 -24.63 5.57 48.14
CA LYS A 22 -25.00 5.12 46.81
C LYS A 22 -25.26 3.61 46.91
N PRO A 23 -26.46 3.12 46.56
CA PRO A 23 -26.79 1.71 46.73
C PRO A 23 -25.81 0.86 45.92
N PHE A 24 -25.12 -0.07 46.58
CA PHE A 24 -24.24 -1.02 45.94
C PHE A 24 -25.08 -2.12 45.29
N TYR A 25 -24.88 -2.38 44.00
CA TYR A 25 -25.64 -3.41 43.29
C TYR A 25 -25.11 -4.81 43.65
N SER A 26 -26.02 -5.71 43.98
CA SER A 26 -25.74 -7.13 44.13
C SER A 26 -25.68 -7.84 42.78
N LEU A 27 -25.24 -9.10 42.76
CA LEU A 27 -25.26 -9.91 41.54
C LEU A 27 -26.69 -10.15 41.02
N VAL A 28 -27.69 -10.16 41.93
CA VAL A 28 -29.10 -10.32 41.57
C VAL A 28 -29.62 -9.06 40.88
N ASP A 29 -29.28 -7.88 41.39
CA ASP A 29 -29.66 -6.61 40.77
C ASP A 29 -29.05 -6.47 39.36
N LEU A 30 -27.79 -6.86 39.20
CA LEU A 30 -27.13 -6.91 37.90
C LEU A 30 -27.79 -7.92 36.95
N ASP A 31 -28.27 -9.07 37.43
CA ASP A 31 -29.00 -10.05 36.62
C ASP A 31 -30.33 -9.49 36.09
N VAL A 32 -31.04 -8.71 36.91
CA VAL A 32 -32.26 -8.00 36.50
C VAL A 32 -31.95 -6.97 35.41
N LEU A 33 -30.95 -6.09 35.63
CA LEU A 33 -30.54 -5.11 34.62
C LEU A 33 -30.09 -5.75 33.31
N ALA A 34 -29.42 -6.91 33.38
CA ALA A 34 -29.02 -7.67 32.20
C ALA A 34 -30.22 -8.19 31.40
N LYS A 35 -31.24 -8.73 32.07
CA LYS A 35 -32.49 -9.20 31.45
C LYS A 35 -33.28 -8.05 30.82
N GLU A 36 -33.32 -6.91 31.49
CA GLU A 36 -33.98 -5.68 31.01
C GLU A 36 -33.18 -4.95 29.92
N LYS A 37 -31.96 -5.40 29.63
CA LYS A 37 -31.03 -4.76 28.68
C LYS A 37 -30.71 -3.30 29.03
N ASN A 38 -30.74 -2.94 30.31
CA ASN A 38 -30.31 -1.63 30.78
C ASN A 38 -28.77 -1.56 30.80
N HIS A 39 -28.19 -1.41 29.61
CA HIS A 39 -26.75 -1.55 29.37
C HIS A 39 -25.90 -0.57 30.18
N LEU A 40 -26.27 0.71 30.18
CA LEU A 40 -25.47 1.76 30.80
C LEU A 40 -25.45 1.64 32.33
N GLU A 41 -26.61 1.40 32.94
CA GLU A 41 -26.71 1.25 34.38
C GLU A 41 -25.96 0.02 34.86
N PHE A 42 -26.16 -1.12 34.19
CA PHE A 42 -25.42 -2.35 34.47
C PHE A 42 -23.91 -2.08 34.46
N LEU A 43 -23.38 -1.46 33.40
CA LEU A 43 -21.94 -1.24 33.25
C LEU A 43 -21.38 -0.21 34.23
N LYS A 44 -22.19 0.75 34.71
CA LYS A 44 -21.77 1.68 35.77
C LYS A 44 -21.61 0.98 37.12
N HIS A 45 -22.39 -0.06 37.36
CA HIS A 45 -22.49 -0.76 38.65
C HIS A 45 -21.87 -2.17 38.64
N ALA A 46 -21.38 -2.66 37.49
CA ALA A 46 -20.85 -4.03 37.37
C ALA A 46 -19.69 -4.31 38.33
N HIS A 47 -18.89 -3.30 38.69
CA HIS A 47 -17.78 -3.44 39.63
C HIS A 47 -18.17 -3.26 41.11
N ASP A 48 -19.43 -2.95 41.43
CA ASP A 48 -19.94 -2.94 42.82
C ASP A 48 -19.85 -4.34 43.44
N VAL A 49 -19.99 -5.38 42.61
CA VAL A 49 -19.70 -6.77 43.00
C VAL A 49 -18.22 -6.92 43.32
N ARG A 50 -17.92 -7.39 44.54
CA ARG A 50 -16.55 -7.63 45.02
C ARG A 50 -15.78 -8.57 44.08
N PRO A 51 -14.47 -8.37 43.85
CA PRO A 51 -13.67 -9.21 42.96
C PRO A 51 -13.79 -10.72 43.22
N SER A 52 -13.85 -11.15 44.49
CA SER A 52 -14.01 -12.56 44.87
C SER A 52 -15.35 -13.19 44.49
N LYS A 53 -16.36 -12.37 44.16
CA LYS A 53 -17.70 -12.81 43.73
C LYS A 53 -17.92 -12.68 42.22
N ARG A 54 -16.89 -12.29 41.45
CA ARG A 54 -16.96 -12.13 39.99
C ARG A 54 -16.69 -13.47 39.28
N ASP A 55 -17.69 -14.33 39.34
CA ASP A 55 -17.69 -15.66 38.74
C ASP A 55 -17.85 -15.62 37.20
N THR A 56 -17.99 -16.79 36.58
CA THR A 56 -18.20 -16.92 35.14
C THR A 56 -19.47 -16.21 34.67
N LYS A 57 -20.57 -16.32 35.44
CA LYS A 57 -21.84 -15.68 35.11
C LYS A 57 -21.70 -14.16 35.07
N TRP A 58 -21.03 -13.57 36.05
CA TRP A 58 -20.75 -12.13 36.05
C TRP A 58 -19.95 -11.72 34.81
N LYS A 59 -18.92 -12.49 34.43
CA LYS A 59 -18.10 -12.19 33.24
C LYS A 59 -18.92 -12.24 31.96
N GLU A 60 -19.81 -13.23 31.82
CA GLU A 60 -20.71 -13.36 30.67
C GLU A 60 -21.69 -12.19 30.57
N MET A 61 -22.32 -11.80 31.70
CA MET A 61 -23.19 -10.63 31.72
C MET A 61 -22.45 -9.35 31.35
N VAL A 62 -21.23 -9.13 31.87
CA VAL A 62 -20.39 -7.98 31.51
C VAL A 62 -20.08 -7.94 30.02
N ARG A 63 -19.69 -9.07 29.42
CA ARG A 63 -19.43 -9.16 27.97
C ARG A 63 -20.69 -8.84 27.16
N SER A 64 -21.80 -9.49 27.49
CA SER A 64 -23.09 -9.30 26.82
C SER A 64 -23.56 -7.85 26.90
N MET A 65 -23.50 -7.24 28.09
CA MET A 65 -23.95 -5.87 28.31
C MET A 65 -23.04 -4.82 27.69
N ALA A 66 -21.72 -5.05 27.67
CA ALA A 66 -20.77 -4.20 26.94
C ALA A 66 -21.01 -4.24 25.42
N LEU A 67 -21.22 -5.44 24.86
CA LEU A 67 -21.57 -5.60 23.44
C LEU A 67 -22.92 -4.94 23.13
N GLY A 68 -23.93 -5.14 23.98
CA GLY A 68 -25.24 -4.51 23.88
C GLY A 68 -25.13 -2.98 23.86
N TYR A 69 -24.38 -2.41 24.80
CA TYR A 69 -24.14 -0.96 24.88
C TYR A 69 -23.54 -0.40 23.58
N ILE A 70 -22.48 -1.04 23.07
CA ILE A 70 -21.81 -0.58 21.84
C ILE A 70 -22.74 -0.73 20.63
N ASN A 71 -23.48 -1.84 20.53
CA ASN A 71 -24.43 -2.05 19.44
C ASN A 71 -25.56 -1.02 19.46
N ASP A 72 -26.10 -0.69 20.63
CA ASP A 72 -27.11 0.36 20.78
C ASP A 72 -26.55 1.74 20.41
N ALA A 73 -25.34 2.07 20.86
CA ALA A 73 -24.67 3.31 20.50
C ALA A 73 -24.38 3.40 18.99
N LEU A 74 -23.97 2.30 18.35
CA LEU A 74 -23.78 2.21 16.89
C LEU A 74 -25.11 2.39 16.13
N LYS A 75 -26.19 1.74 16.58
CA LYS A 75 -27.50 1.78 15.94
C LYS A 75 -28.13 3.17 16.00
N ASN A 76 -27.99 3.85 17.14
CA ASN A 76 -28.57 5.17 17.39
C ASN A 76 -27.59 6.31 17.09
N GLU A 77 -26.46 6.02 16.43
CA GLU A 77 -25.44 7.00 16.01
C GLU A 77 -24.89 7.90 17.15
N ARG A 78 -24.84 7.37 18.37
CA ARG A 78 -24.34 8.07 19.57
C ARG A 78 -22.81 8.12 19.59
N PHE A 79 -22.23 8.92 18.69
CA PHE A 79 -20.78 9.06 18.47
C PHE A 79 -20.14 10.23 19.23
N GLU A 80 -20.82 10.80 20.21
CA GLU A 80 -20.31 11.87 21.06
C GLU A 80 -19.12 11.42 21.94
N LYS A 81 -18.42 12.40 22.52
CA LYS A 81 -17.20 12.18 23.30
C LYS A 81 -17.48 11.34 24.54
N GLU A 82 -18.60 11.57 25.21
CA GLU A 82 -18.98 10.92 26.46
C GLU A 82 -19.14 9.41 26.26
N THR A 83 -19.81 9.01 25.16
CA THR A 83 -20.00 7.60 24.83
C THR A 83 -18.68 6.94 24.41
N PHE A 84 -17.83 7.64 23.65
CA PHE A 84 -16.49 7.15 23.31
C PHE A 84 -15.61 6.95 24.56
N ASP A 85 -15.51 7.96 25.42
CA ASP A 85 -14.71 7.91 26.65
C ASP A 85 -15.19 6.77 27.58
N PHE A 86 -16.49 6.52 27.64
CA PHE A 86 -17.04 5.40 28.39
C PHE A 86 -16.63 4.04 27.81
N ILE A 87 -16.71 3.85 26.48
CA ILE A 87 -16.27 2.61 25.81
C ILE A 87 -14.76 2.39 25.99
N GLU A 88 -13.96 3.44 25.89
CA GLU A 88 -12.51 3.36 26.15
C GLU A 88 -12.22 2.98 27.60
N LYS A 89 -13.00 3.47 28.56
CA LYS A 89 -12.92 3.03 29.96
C LYS A 89 -13.23 1.54 30.11
N LEU A 90 -14.25 1.01 29.43
CA LEU A 90 -14.58 -0.43 29.44
C LEU A 90 -13.42 -1.28 28.89
N ASN A 91 -12.68 -0.78 27.91
CA ASN A 91 -11.52 -1.47 27.36
C ASN A 91 -10.38 -1.68 28.37
N THR A 92 -10.38 -0.98 29.51
CA THR A 92 -9.41 -1.22 30.59
C THR A 92 -9.75 -2.43 31.45
N TRP A 93 -10.96 -2.98 31.34
CA TRP A 93 -11.43 -4.08 32.18
C TRP A 93 -10.82 -5.40 31.74
N ALA A 94 -10.29 -6.17 32.70
CA ALA A 94 -9.65 -7.46 32.43
C ALA A 94 -10.56 -8.45 31.67
N THR A 95 -11.87 -8.40 31.91
CA THR A 95 -12.88 -9.26 31.25
C THR A 95 -13.13 -8.91 29.78
N LEU A 96 -12.85 -7.67 29.38
CA LEU A 96 -13.19 -7.13 28.05
C LEU A 96 -11.96 -6.87 27.19
N ARG A 97 -10.83 -6.47 27.79
CA ARG A 97 -9.62 -6.03 27.06
C ARG A 97 -9.04 -7.06 26.09
N ASN A 98 -9.30 -8.35 26.31
CA ASN A 98 -8.84 -9.46 25.47
C ASN A 98 -10.01 -10.20 24.78
N GLU A 99 -11.22 -9.68 24.88
CA GLU A 99 -12.40 -10.31 24.29
C GLU A 99 -12.56 -9.81 22.84
N GLU A 100 -12.48 -10.74 21.88
CA GLU A 100 -12.37 -10.41 20.47
C GLU A 100 -13.62 -9.68 19.94
N PHE A 101 -14.83 -10.13 20.29
CA PHE A 101 -16.06 -9.52 19.80
C PHE A 101 -16.22 -8.09 20.32
N PHE A 102 -15.89 -7.85 21.60
CA PHE A 102 -15.87 -6.53 22.21
C PHE A 102 -14.88 -5.63 21.49
N LEU A 103 -13.65 -6.10 21.25
CA LEU A 103 -12.64 -5.32 20.53
C LEU A 103 -13.06 -5.01 19.09
N LEU A 104 -13.69 -5.96 18.38
CA LEU A 104 -14.24 -5.73 17.03
C LEU A 104 -15.33 -4.65 17.04
N LYS A 105 -16.27 -4.70 17.99
CA LYS A 105 -17.33 -3.69 18.12
C LYS A 105 -16.81 -2.34 18.57
N ARG A 106 -15.88 -2.31 19.52
CA ARG A 106 -15.13 -1.12 19.90
C ARG A 106 -14.42 -0.50 18.70
N ASN A 107 -13.77 -1.31 17.86
CA ASN A 107 -13.11 -0.85 16.64
C ASN A 107 -14.09 -0.24 15.65
N GLN A 108 -15.26 -0.86 15.46
CA GLN A 108 -16.31 -0.34 14.62
C GLN A 108 -16.81 1.03 15.12
N PHE A 109 -17.09 1.14 16.43
CA PHE A 109 -17.54 2.37 17.06
C PHE A 109 -16.46 3.46 17.00
N GLY A 110 -15.23 3.14 17.39
CA GLY A 110 -14.11 4.07 17.42
C GLY A 110 -13.85 4.70 16.06
N ILE A 111 -13.90 3.92 14.96
CA ILE A 111 -13.77 4.47 13.62
C ILE A 111 -14.92 5.45 13.26
N ARG A 112 -16.16 5.19 13.71
CA ARG A 112 -17.29 6.12 13.49
C ARG A 112 -17.11 7.41 14.28
N HIS A 113 -16.75 7.31 15.56
CA HIS A 113 -16.42 8.44 16.42
C HIS A 113 -15.28 9.29 15.83
N LEU A 114 -14.16 8.68 15.44
CA LEU A 114 -13.01 9.40 14.90
C LEU A 114 -13.35 10.09 13.57
N ARG A 115 -14.16 9.47 12.70
CA ARG A 115 -14.68 10.13 11.50
C ARG A 115 -15.50 11.37 11.83
N ALA A 116 -16.42 11.28 12.80
CA ALA A 116 -17.21 12.42 13.25
C ALA A 116 -16.33 13.53 13.84
N CYS A 117 -15.30 13.14 14.62
CA CYS A 117 -14.32 14.07 15.19
C CYS A 117 -13.67 14.93 14.10
N PHE A 118 -13.15 14.32 13.02
CA PHE A 118 -12.48 15.06 11.95
C PHE A 118 -13.40 16.10 11.26
N GLY A 119 -14.72 15.91 11.29
CA GLY A 119 -15.68 16.89 10.80
C GLY A 119 -15.73 18.19 11.60
N VAL A 120 -15.27 18.18 12.86
CA VAL A 120 -15.35 19.32 13.81
C VAL A 120 -13.96 19.90 14.15
N LYS A 121 -12.88 19.41 13.51
CA LYS A 121 -11.49 19.93 13.53
C LYS A 121 -10.85 20.22 14.92
N LYS A 122 -11.09 19.39 15.96
CA LYS A 122 -10.38 19.52 17.28
C LYS A 122 -9.56 18.27 17.63
N ASN A 123 -8.23 18.37 17.69
CA ASN A 123 -7.29 17.33 18.21
C ASN A 123 -7.54 15.87 17.75
N CYS A 124 -8.24 15.67 16.63
CA CYS A 124 -8.70 14.35 16.19
C CYS A 124 -7.56 13.46 15.71
N LEU A 125 -6.50 14.06 15.14
CA LEU A 125 -5.33 13.32 14.72
C LEU A 125 -4.65 12.63 15.90
N GLN A 126 -4.35 13.35 16.98
CA GLN A 126 -3.75 12.76 18.19
C GLN A 126 -4.64 11.66 18.78
N LYS A 127 -5.96 11.89 18.86
CA LYS A 127 -6.91 10.86 19.31
C LYS A 127 -6.90 9.62 18.43
N THR A 128 -6.81 9.81 17.11
CA THR A 128 -6.75 8.72 16.12
C THR A 128 -5.48 7.89 16.30
N LEU A 129 -4.33 8.54 16.43
CA LEU A 129 -3.05 7.87 16.66
C LEU A 129 -3.02 7.15 18.01
N HIS A 130 -3.54 7.79 19.07
CA HIS A 130 -3.67 7.16 20.38
C HIS A 130 -4.58 5.93 20.33
N PHE A 131 -5.76 6.04 19.70
CA PHE A 131 -6.71 4.94 19.54
C PHE A 131 -6.08 3.74 18.83
N TRP A 132 -5.26 3.97 17.81
CA TRP A 132 -4.50 2.91 17.16
C TRP A 132 -3.45 2.30 18.08
N ASN A 133 -2.64 3.13 18.73
CA ASN A 133 -1.50 2.67 19.52
C ASN A 133 -1.93 1.88 20.76
N SER A 134 -3.02 2.28 21.42
CA SER A 134 -3.59 1.59 22.58
C SER A 134 -4.43 0.34 22.22
N ASN A 135 -4.67 0.11 20.93
CA ASN A 135 -5.49 -1.02 20.48
C ASN A 135 -4.72 -2.34 20.56
N LEU A 136 -5.28 -3.32 21.27
CA LEU A 136 -4.74 -4.67 21.32
C LEU A 136 -5.07 -5.48 20.05
N LEU A 137 -6.26 -5.27 19.48
CA LEU A 137 -6.70 -5.95 18.25
C LEU A 137 -6.48 -5.06 17.02
N LYS A 138 -5.25 -5.05 16.52
CA LYS A 138 -4.86 -4.36 15.28
C LYS A 138 -5.14 -5.26 14.08
N SER A 139 -6.41 -5.39 13.69
CA SER A 139 -6.78 -6.18 12.51
C SER A 139 -6.43 -5.46 11.19
N ALA A 140 -6.27 -6.23 10.12
CA ALA A 140 -6.06 -5.68 8.78
C ALA A 140 -7.22 -4.74 8.37
N GLU A 141 -8.45 -5.10 8.69
CA GLU A 141 -9.63 -4.28 8.39
C GLU A 141 -9.61 -2.94 9.13
N LEU A 142 -9.26 -2.95 10.42
CA LEU A 142 -9.10 -1.71 11.20
C LEU A 142 -8.00 -0.85 10.57
N GLY A 143 -6.84 -1.45 10.29
CA GLY A 143 -5.70 -0.77 9.65
C GLY A 143 -6.08 -0.05 8.35
N LEU A 144 -6.84 -0.71 7.48
CA LEU A 144 -7.31 -0.11 6.22
C LEU A 144 -8.31 1.04 6.43
N LYS A 145 -9.20 0.90 7.43
CA LYS A 145 -10.11 1.99 7.83
C LYS A 145 -9.32 3.19 8.38
N MET A 146 -8.25 2.94 9.14
CA MET A 146 -7.34 3.98 9.64
C MET A 146 -6.60 4.68 8.52
N VAL A 147 -6.02 3.94 7.56
CA VAL A 147 -5.37 4.51 6.37
C VAL A 147 -6.34 5.40 5.59
N THR A 148 -7.57 4.93 5.38
CA THR A 148 -8.60 5.69 4.66
C THR A 148 -8.93 6.99 5.40
N LEU A 149 -9.10 6.91 6.72
CA LEU A 149 -9.38 8.07 7.57
C LEU A 149 -8.23 9.09 7.54
N LEU A 150 -6.99 8.64 7.72
CA LEU A 150 -5.80 9.48 7.76
C LEU A 150 -5.51 10.14 6.40
N LYS A 151 -5.62 9.38 5.30
CA LYS A 151 -5.45 9.93 3.94
C LYS A 151 -6.49 11.00 3.61
N LYS A 152 -7.75 10.81 4.02
CA LYS A 152 -8.82 11.79 3.77
C LYS A 152 -8.59 13.11 4.53
N ASN A 153 -7.76 13.09 5.56
CA ASN A 153 -7.48 14.24 6.43
C ASN A 153 -6.00 14.65 6.35
N ASP A 154 -5.40 14.54 5.16
CA ASP A 154 -4.06 15.07 4.82
C ASP A 154 -2.94 14.63 5.77
N TYR A 155 -3.00 13.39 6.27
CA TYR A 155 -1.89 12.81 7.03
C TYR A 155 -0.76 12.39 6.07
N HIS A 156 0.42 12.98 6.25
CA HIS A 156 1.57 12.81 5.36
C HIS A 156 2.69 11.92 5.90
N GLU A 157 2.59 11.42 7.13
CA GLU A 157 3.63 10.54 7.71
C GLU A 157 3.51 9.08 7.23
N ASP A 158 4.32 8.18 7.80
CA ASP A 158 4.35 6.78 7.41
C ASP A 158 3.03 6.06 7.73
N LEU A 159 2.35 5.60 6.67
CA LEU A 159 1.11 4.81 6.77
C LEU A 159 1.36 3.31 6.91
N PHE A 160 2.61 2.85 6.77
CA PHE A 160 2.99 1.44 6.88
C PHE A 160 2.56 0.79 8.20
N PRO A 161 2.69 1.43 9.39
CA PRO A 161 2.28 0.82 10.65
C PRO A 161 0.81 0.37 10.66
N PHE A 162 -0.07 1.06 9.95
CA PHE A 162 -1.49 0.74 9.87
C PHE A 162 -1.78 -0.44 8.94
N ILE A 163 -0.99 -0.63 7.87
CA ILE A 163 -1.16 -1.79 6.98
C ILE A 163 -0.35 -3.00 7.42
N ASN A 164 0.56 -2.88 8.40
CA ASN A 164 1.39 -4.00 8.85
C ASN A 164 0.58 -5.29 9.15
N PRO A 165 -0.61 -5.24 9.81
CA PRO A 165 -1.42 -6.43 10.00
C PRO A 165 -1.93 -7.05 8.68
N ALA A 166 -2.15 -6.25 7.64
CA ALA A 166 -2.55 -6.72 6.31
C ALA A 166 -1.44 -7.50 5.58
N THR A 167 -0.19 -7.36 6.02
CA THR A 167 0.98 -7.91 5.32
C THR A 167 1.71 -8.99 6.11
N THR A 168 1.48 -9.05 7.43
CA THR A 168 2.17 -9.97 8.34
C THR A 168 1.25 -11.00 9.02
N SER A 169 -0.07 -10.77 9.06
CA SER A 169 -1.03 -11.73 9.66
C SER A 169 -1.24 -12.97 8.79
N GLU A 170 -1.78 -14.04 9.37
CA GLU A 170 -2.11 -15.28 8.65
C GLU A 170 -3.04 -15.03 7.44
N MET A 171 -3.94 -14.07 7.57
CA MET A 171 -4.90 -13.66 6.54
C MET A 171 -4.32 -12.69 5.50
N SER A 172 -3.01 -12.43 5.52
CA SER A 172 -2.38 -11.43 4.66
C SER A 172 -2.62 -11.69 3.17
N GLU A 173 -2.84 -12.93 2.75
CA GLU A 173 -3.10 -13.25 1.35
C GLU A 173 -4.33 -12.53 0.76
N PHE A 174 -5.34 -12.22 1.59
CA PHE A 174 -6.57 -11.55 1.18
C PHE A 174 -6.44 -10.02 1.16
N TYR A 175 -5.50 -9.46 1.95
CA TYR A 175 -5.38 -8.02 2.14
C TYR A 175 -4.18 -7.43 1.39
N CYS A 176 -3.10 -8.18 1.26
CA CYS A 176 -1.84 -7.77 0.66
C CYS A 176 -1.99 -7.33 -0.80
N ILE A 177 -2.95 -7.92 -1.53
CA ILE A 177 -3.25 -7.57 -2.93
C ILE A 177 -4.08 -6.29 -3.11
N ARG A 178 -4.56 -5.68 -2.02
CA ARG A 178 -5.43 -4.49 -2.15
C ARG A 178 -4.61 -3.32 -2.70
N PRO A 179 -5.14 -2.51 -3.65
CA PRO A 179 -4.38 -1.44 -4.29
C PRO A 179 -3.74 -0.44 -3.32
N VAL A 180 -4.46 -0.07 -2.26
CA VAL A 180 -3.95 0.84 -1.21
C VAL A 180 -2.77 0.23 -0.44
N VAL A 181 -2.80 -1.09 -0.23
CA VAL A 181 -1.76 -1.84 0.47
C VAL A 181 -0.53 -1.94 -0.43
N ILE A 182 -0.70 -2.34 -1.69
CA ILE A 182 0.38 -2.38 -2.69
C ILE A 182 1.07 -1.03 -2.81
N THR A 183 0.32 0.07 -2.88
CA THR A 183 0.89 1.42 -2.98
C THR A 183 1.81 1.75 -1.79
N ILE A 184 1.34 1.50 -0.57
CA ILE A 184 2.13 1.77 0.65
C ILE A 184 3.32 0.78 0.74
N LEU A 185 3.12 -0.47 0.34
CA LEU A 185 4.18 -1.48 0.33
C LEU A 185 5.29 -1.18 -0.67
N THR A 186 4.95 -0.74 -1.87
CA THR A 186 5.93 -0.31 -2.87
C THR A 186 6.77 0.84 -2.35
N LYS A 187 6.16 1.83 -1.68
CA LYS A 187 6.91 2.89 -1.00
C LYS A 187 7.83 2.33 0.08
N LYS A 188 7.37 1.36 0.87
CA LYS A 188 8.19 0.75 1.91
C LYS A 188 9.36 -0.06 1.36
N ILE A 189 9.15 -0.79 0.25
CA ILE A 189 10.22 -1.47 -0.47
C ILE A 189 11.24 -0.46 -0.94
N HIS A 190 10.79 0.65 -1.53
CA HIS A 190 11.68 1.72 -1.97
C HIS A 190 12.54 2.29 -0.85
N GLU A 191 11.93 2.65 0.28
CA GLU A 191 12.65 3.15 1.47
C GLU A 191 13.73 2.17 1.96
N ILE A 192 13.44 0.87 1.96
CA ILE A 192 14.41 -0.17 2.37
C ILE A 192 15.49 -0.36 1.31
N SER A 193 15.14 -0.26 0.03
CA SER A 193 16.05 -0.44 -1.11
C SER A 193 17.05 0.71 -1.28
N LEU A 194 16.85 1.85 -0.62
CA LEU A 194 17.83 2.94 -0.60
C LEU A 194 19.03 2.67 0.33
N LYS A 195 19.04 1.55 1.07
CA LYS A 195 20.15 1.17 1.95
C LYS A 195 21.26 0.47 1.15
N ASN A 196 22.53 0.74 1.49
CA ASN A 196 23.71 0.25 0.77
C ASN A 196 23.79 -1.29 0.64
N GLU A 197 23.31 -2.05 1.62
CA GLU A 197 23.23 -3.51 1.55
C GLU A 197 21.80 -3.97 1.83
N ILE A 198 21.12 -4.50 0.81
CA ILE A 198 19.77 -5.03 0.94
C ILE A 198 19.85 -6.55 1.20
N LYS A 199 19.26 -7.01 2.30
CA LYS A 199 19.17 -8.44 2.67
C LYS A 199 17.72 -8.81 2.97
N LYS A 200 17.37 -10.11 2.85
CA LYS A 200 16.01 -10.62 3.11
C LYS A 200 15.53 -10.27 4.53
N GLU A 201 16.46 -10.18 5.47
CA GLU A 201 16.26 -9.81 6.88
C GLU A 201 15.53 -8.47 7.02
N HIS A 202 15.83 -7.50 6.16
CA HIS A 202 15.24 -6.17 6.20
C HIS A 202 13.73 -6.18 5.91
N PHE A 203 13.25 -7.24 5.23
CA PHE A 203 11.85 -7.39 4.84
C PHE A 203 11.05 -8.35 5.74
N LYS A 204 11.69 -9.04 6.70
CA LYS A 204 11.01 -10.02 7.59
C LYS A 204 9.86 -9.42 8.39
N LYS A 205 9.94 -8.13 8.73
CA LYS A 205 8.88 -7.39 9.43
C LYS A 205 7.89 -6.67 8.50
N VAL A 206 8.11 -6.76 7.19
CA VAL A 206 7.28 -6.05 6.20
C VAL A 206 6.23 -6.98 5.61
N PHE A 207 6.63 -8.22 5.30
CA PHE A 207 5.75 -9.22 4.70
C PHE A 207 5.99 -10.58 5.36
N ASN A 208 4.92 -11.35 5.51
CA ASN A 208 5.05 -12.79 5.70
C ASN A 208 5.07 -13.52 4.34
N GLN A 209 5.25 -14.83 4.38
CA GLN A 209 5.32 -15.67 3.18
C GLN A 209 4.04 -15.63 2.34
N ASN A 210 2.87 -15.57 2.98
CA ASN A 210 1.57 -15.51 2.29
C ASN A 210 1.43 -14.23 1.47
N CYS A 211 1.79 -13.08 2.04
CA CYS A 211 1.78 -11.79 1.36
C CYS A 211 2.82 -11.75 0.23
N LEU A 212 4.04 -12.25 0.49
CA LEU A 212 5.11 -12.30 -0.50
C LEU A 212 4.71 -13.10 -1.75
N LYS A 213 4.08 -14.27 -1.58
CA LYS A 213 3.56 -15.09 -2.69
C LYS A 213 2.56 -14.35 -3.57
N LYS A 214 1.77 -13.44 -3.00
CA LYS A 214 0.78 -12.64 -3.74
C LYS A 214 1.39 -11.40 -4.39
N ILE A 215 2.42 -10.80 -3.77
CA ILE A 215 3.10 -9.60 -4.30
C ILE A 215 4.04 -9.93 -5.47
N ILE A 216 4.74 -11.06 -5.42
CA ILE A 216 5.71 -11.43 -6.47
C ILE A 216 5.12 -11.34 -7.88
N PRO A 217 3.96 -11.95 -8.19
CA PRO A 217 3.34 -11.84 -9.52
C PRO A 217 3.00 -10.40 -9.93
N ILE A 218 2.58 -9.56 -8.98
CA ILE A 218 2.28 -8.15 -9.22
C ILE A 218 3.55 -7.41 -9.62
N LEU A 219 4.63 -7.55 -8.82
CA LEU A 219 5.90 -6.88 -9.10
C LEU A 219 6.51 -7.34 -10.43
N LYS A 220 6.41 -8.63 -10.78
CA LYS A 220 6.83 -9.14 -12.10
C LYS A 220 6.10 -8.44 -13.25
N THR A 221 4.82 -8.16 -13.08
CA THR A 221 4.03 -7.45 -14.09
C THR A 221 4.49 -5.98 -14.18
N GLU A 222 4.80 -5.35 -13.05
CA GLU A 222 5.29 -3.97 -13.00
C GLU A 222 6.69 -3.77 -13.62
N LEU A 223 7.52 -4.82 -13.69
CA LEU A 223 8.79 -4.79 -14.42
C LEU A 223 8.62 -4.51 -15.92
N VAL A 224 7.53 -5.03 -16.49
CA VAL A 224 7.27 -4.99 -17.93
C VAL A 224 6.51 -3.72 -18.32
N LYS A 225 5.62 -3.23 -17.45
CA LYS A 225 4.88 -1.98 -17.65
C LYS A 225 5.81 -0.77 -17.75
N PHE A 226 5.32 0.34 -18.30
CA PHE A 226 6.01 1.64 -18.37
C PHE A 226 6.07 2.32 -16.98
N SER A 227 6.74 1.65 -16.03
CA SER A 227 7.12 2.18 -14.72
C SER A 227 8.42 2.99 -14.85
N SER A 228 8.72 3.85 -13.88
CA SER A 228 10.00 4.58 -13.94
C SER A 228 11.20 3.61 -13.90
N PRO A 229 12.25 3.86 -14.71
CA PRO A 229 13.63 3.43 -14.50
C PRO A 229 13.99 2.89 -13.10
N THR A 230 14.00 3.77 -12.10
CA THR A 230 14.37 3.46 -10.72
C THR A 230 13.44 2.45 -10.06
N MET A 231 12.13 2.50 -10.36
CA MET A 231 11.19 1.53 -9.80
C MET A 231 11.42 0.12 -10.37
N LYS A 232 11.74 0.02 -11.66
CA LYS A 232 12.05 -1.26 -12.30
C LYS A 232 13.28 -1.92 -11.71
N GLU A 233 14.35 -1.15 -11.52
CA GLU A 233 15.57 -1.66 -10.88
C GLU A 233 15.31 -2.13 -9.45
N MET A 234 14.60 -1.32 -8.66
CA MET A 234 14.18 -1.70 -7.31
C MET A 234 13.41 -3.02 -7.30
N PHE A 235 12.39 -3.17 -8.17
CA PHE A 235 11.59 -4.39 -8.22
C PHE A 235 12.40 -5.59 -8.70
N TYR A 236 13.30 -5.39 -9.66
CA TYR A 236 14.19 -6.45 -10.15
C TYR A 236 15.10 -6.93 -9.02
N ASN A 237 15.79 -6.02 -8.32
CA ASN A 237 16.66 -6.35 -7.21
C ASN A 237 15.90 -7.03 -6.07
N PHE A 238 14.69 -6.56 -5.76
CA PHE A 238 13.81 -7.21 -4.77
C PHE A 238 13.45 -8.64 -5.19
N LEU A 239 13.01 -8.84 -6.43
CA LEU A 239 12.61 -10.16 -6.92
C LEU A 239 13.81 -11.11 -7.04
N ASP A 240 14.97 -10.62 -7.46
CA ASP A 240 16.22 -11.40 -7.55
C ASP A 240 16.71 -11.82 -6.16
N LEU A 241 16.66 -10.91 -5.18
CA LEU A 241 16.95 -11.20 -3.78
C LEU A 241 16.13 -12.40 -3.29
N TYR A 242 14.84 -12.47 -3.65
CA TYR A 242 13.94 -13.58 -3.30
C TYR A 242 14.02 -14.79 -4.25
N SER A 243 14.94 -14.78 -5.22
CA SER A 243 15.05 -15.81 -6.26
C SER A 243 13.73 -16.03 -6.99
N ALA A 244 12.94 -14.97 -7.11
CA ALA A 244 11.60 -15.00 -7.67
C ALA A 244 11.59 -14.80 -9.20
N ILE A 245 12.72 -14.45 -9.82
CA ILE A 245 12.87 -14.30 -11.27
C ILE A 245 13.57 -15.53 -11.84
N ASN A 246 12.95 -16.19 -12.83
CA ASN A 246 13.61 -17.26 -13.57
C ASN A 246 14.46 -16.73 -14.74
N GLN A 247 15.28 -17.58 -15.36
CA GLN A 247 16.16 -17.17 -16.47
C GLN A 247 15.41 -16.48 -17.62
N LYS A 248 14.23 -16.97 -18.00
CA LYS A 248 13.44 -16.38 -19.10
C LYS A 248 13.01 -14.97 -18.75
N GLU A 249 12.47 -14.78 -17.55
CA GLU A 249 12.04 -13.48 -17.05
C GLU A 249 13.22 -12.51 -16.92
N ARG A 250 14.35 -12.99 -16.40
CA ARG A 250 15.59 -12.22 -16.26
C ARG A 250 16.13 -11.75 -17.62
N ASP A 251 16.23 -12.67 -18.58
CA ASP A 251 16.74 -12.37 -19.92
C ASP A 251 15.88 -11.31 -20.61
N PHE A 252 14.56 -11.47 -20.52
CA PHE A 252 13.61 -10.55 -21.13
C PHE A 252 13.65 -9.17 -20.45
N PHE A 253 13.51 -9.12 -19.12
CA PHE A 253 13.49 -7.86 -18.37
C PHE A 253 14.79 -7.08 -18.57
N LEU A 254 15.94 -7.72 -18.42
CA LEU A 254 17.22 -7.01 -18.53
C LEU A 254 17.51 -6.56 -19.97
N THR A 255 17.02 -7.30 -20.98
CA THR A 255 17.08 -6.82 -22.37
C THR A 255 16.21 -5.58 -22.57
N LEU A 256 14.96 -5.63 -22.08
CA LEU A 256 14.04 -4.50 -22.09
C LEU A 256 14.62 -3.28 -21.34
N TYR A 257 15.25 -3.51 -20.19
CA TYR A 257 15.89 -2.48 -19.38
C TYR A 257 16.98 -1.74 -20.15
N ILE A 258 17.82 -2.47 -20.91
CA ILE A 258 18.83 -1.81 -21.73
C ILE A 258 18.18 -1.03 -22.88
N LEU A 259 17.14 -1.57 -23.54
CA LEU A 259 16.43 -0.89 -24.65
C LEU A 259 15.72 0.41 -24.23
N GLN A 260 15.41 0.56 -22.94
CA GLN A 260 14.82 1.77 -22.35
C GLN A 260 15.86 2.88 -22.05
N GLY A 261 17.12 2.66 -22.41
CA GLY A 261 18.19 3.63 -22.20
C GLY A 261 18.82 3.50 -20.81
N PRO A 262 20.07 3.97 -20.64
CA PRO A 262 20.84 3.67 -19.48
C PRO A 262 20.34 4.43 -18.26
N ILE A 263 19.85 3.68 -17.29
CA ILE A 263 19.99 4.01 -15.88
C ILE A 263 21.32 3.45 -15.44
N LYS A 264 22.17 4.24 -14.78
CA LYS A 264 23.36 3.71 -14.10
C LYS A 264 22.90 2.83 -12.94
N GLY A 265 23.49 1.66 -12.76
CA GLY A 265 23.14 0.78 -11.63
C GLY A 265 23.57 -0.66 -11.87
N ASP A 266 23.34 -1.51 -10.88
CA ASP A 266 23.70 -2.93 -10.94
C ASP A 266 22.86 -3.67 -11.99
N ALA A 267 21.59 -3.30 -12.13
CA ALA A 267 20.72 -3.86 -13.17
C ALA A 267 21.25 -3.57 -14.59
N PHE A 268 21.95 -2.45 -14.80
CA PHE A 268 22.58 -2.16 -16.09
C PHE A 268 23.76 -3.10 -16.36
N ASN A 269 24.63 -3.32 -15.37
CA ASN A 269 25.77 -4.24 -15.51
C ASN A 269 25.29 -5.67 -15.79
N ASP A 270 24.24 -6.09 -15.08
CA ASP A 270 23.55 -7.35 -15.29
C ASP A 270 22.98 -7.46 -16.71
N GLY A 271 22.28 -6.42 -17.18
CA GLY A 271 21.73 -6.38 -18.52
C GLY A 271 22.79 -6.39 -19.60
N TRP A 272 23.87 -5.65 -19.43
CA TRP A 272 25.02 -5.68 -20.34
C TRP A 272 25.57 -7.10 -20.51
N ASN A 273 25.68 -7.86 -19.42
CA ASN A 273 26.14 -9.24 -19.44
C ASN A 273 25.11 -10.20 -20.03
N VAL A 274 23.82 -10.02 -19.74
CA VAL A 274 22.73 -10.80 -20.36
C VAL A 274 22.77 -10.67 -21.88
N ILE A 275 22.91 -9.47 -22.41
CA ILE A 275 22.99 -9.26 -23.87
C ILE A 275 24.15 -10.08 -24.47
N LYS A 276 25.34 -10.12 -23.84
CA LYS A 276 26.45 -10.96 -24.30
C LYS A 276 26.12 -12.45 -24.30
N ILE A 277 25.43 -12.91 -23.25
CA ILE A 277 25.02 -14.31 -23.11
C ILE A 277 24.01 -14.68 -24.21
N LEU A 278 23.05 -13.79 -24.49
CA LEU A 278 22.06 -13.97 -25.57
C LEU A 278 22.74 -14.01 -26.94
N GLY A 279 23.81 -13.22 -27.16
CA GLY A 279 24.61 -13.31 -28.39
C GLY A 279 25.19 -14.70 -28.66
N LYS A 280 25.59 -15.40 -27.60
CA LYS A 280 26.14 -16.77 -27.69
C LYS A 280 25.07 -17.87 -27.65
N ASN A 281 23.84 -17.57 -27.26
CA ASN A 281 22.78 -18.56 -27.07
C ASN A 281 21.54 -18.22 -27.91
N TYR A 282 21.49 -18.78 -29.13
CA TYR A 282 20.41 -18.56 -30.08
C TYR A 282 19.02 -18.85 -29.49
N LYS A 283 18.83 -19.99 -28.82
CA LYS A 283 17.51 -20.38 -28.26
C LYS A 283 17.02 -19.41 -27.18
N ARG A 284 17.90 -18.89 -26.33
CA ARG A 284 17.54 -17.85 -25.35
C ARG A 284 17.21 -16.54 -26.04
N ARG A 285 18.04 -16.12 -27.00
CA ARG A 285 17.83 -14.90 -27.78
C ARG A 285 16.50 -14.89 -28.52
N GLN A 286 16.17 -15.96 -29.23
CA GLN A 286 14.90 -16.08 -29.97
C GLN A 286 13.68 -16.00 -29.04
N ARG A 287 13.76 -16.53 -27.81
CA ARG A 287 12.68 -16.36 -26.82
C ARG A 287 12.50 -14.88 -26.44
N VAL A 288 13.59 -14.16 -26.20
CA VAL A 288 13.51 -12.72 -25.88
C VAL A 288 12.96 -11.93 -27.07
N LEU A 289 13.45 -12.18 -28.29
CA LEU A 289 12.95 -11.55 -29.52
C LEU A 289 11.44 -11.76 -29.68
N SER A 290 10.96 -12.99 -29.57
CA SER A 290 9.52 -13.29 -29.67
C SER A 290 8.68 -12.51 -28.65
N GLN A 291 9.21 -12.20 -27.47
CA GLN A 291 8.51 -11.40 -26.48
C GLN A 291 8.53 -9.90 -26.80
N LEU A 292 9.65 -9.39 -27.33
CA LEU A 292 9.77 -7.98 -27.75
C LEU A 292 8.88 -7.67 -28.96
N GLU A 293 8.77 -8.59 -29.92
CA GLU A 293 7.95 -8.44 -31.12
C GLU A 293 6.44 -8.33 -30.83
N ASN A 294 6.00 -8.80 -29.67
CA ASN A 294 4.60 -8.73 -29.23
C ASN A 294 4.22 -7.39 -28.59
N PHE A 295 5.15 -6.45 -28.46
CA PHE A 295 4.83 -5.11 -27.97
C PHE A 295 4.12 -4.30 -29.05
N GLU A 296 3.03 -3.64 -28.68
CA GLU A 296 2.38 -2.65 -29.55
C GLU A 296 3.27 -1.44 -29.80
N LEU A 297 4.02 -1.01 -28.78
CA LEU A 297 5.03 0.04 -28.85
C LEU A 297 6.41 -0.58 -28.56
N LEU A 298 7.26 -0.66 -29.59
CA LEU A 298 8.55 -1.31 -29.47
C LEU A 298 9.51 -0.49 -28.60
N PRO A 299 10.20 -1.11 -27.61
CA PRO A 299 11.15 -0.42 -26.75
C PRO A 299 12.31 0.21 -27.54
N ASP A 300 12.43 1.54 -27.52
CA ASP A 300 13.30 2.25 -28.44
C ASP A 300 13.98 3.51 -27.88
N ASP A 301 13.83 3.76 -26.58
CA ASP A 301 14.41 4.93 -25.90
C ASP A 301 15.93 5.02 -26.08
N ILE A 302 16.64 3.88 -26.25
CA ILE A 302 18.07 3.88 -26.57
C ILE A 302 18.44 4.71 -27.80
N PHE A 303 17.54 4.84 -28.78
CA PHE A 303 17.82 5.60 -30.00
C PHE A 303 17.76 7.12 -29.75
N ALA A 304 16.98 7.55 -28.75
CA ALA A 304 16.78 8.96 -28.38
C ALA A 304 17.80 9.50 -27.36
N LEU A 305 18.75 8.68 -26.91
CA LEU A 305 19.72 9.11 -25.90
C LEU A 305 20.52 10.34 -26.31
N ALA A 306 20.56 11.32 -25.41
CA ALA A 306 21.28 12.58 -25.57
C ALA A 306 22.81 12.37 -25.64
N ASN A 307 23.35 11.46 -24.81
CA ASN A 307 24.78 11.14 -24.83
C ASN A 307 25.11 10.25 -26.03
N LYS A 308 25.66 10.87 -27.09
CA LYS A 308 26.01 10.20 -28.35
C LYS A 308 27.00 9.03 -28.17
N LYS A 309 27.99 9.17 -27.28
CA LYS A 309 28.98 8.11 -27.04
C LYS A 309 28.31 6.89 -26.40
N ALA A 310 27.55 7.12 -25.32
CA ALA A 310 26.82 6.05 -24.64
C ALA A 310 25.83 5.36 -25.58
N LYS A 311 25.07 6.14 -26.36
CA LYS A 311 24.14 5.63 -27.37
C LYS A 311 24.85 4.71 -28.36
N ARG A 312 25.93 5.17 -28.97
CA ARG A 312 26.68 4.38 -29.96
C ARG A 312 27.23 3.09 -29.35
N THR A 313 27.81 3.17 -28.16
CA THR A 313 28.30 1.98 -27.43
C THR A 313 27.18 0.96 -27.17
N LEU A 314 25.99 1.41 -26.77
CA LEU A 314 24.84 0.53 -26.55
C LEU A 314 24.35 -0.11 -27.85
N LEU A 315 24.26 0.67 -28.94
CA LEU A 315 23.84 0.16 -30.24
C LEU A 315 24.83 -0.83 -30.84
N ASP A 316 26.13 -0.57 -30.73
CA ASP A 316 27.17 -1.52 -31.13
C ASP A 316 27.07 -2.83 -30.32
N HIS A 317 26.82 -2.71 -29.02
CA HIS A 317 26.63 -3.87 -28.14
C HIS A 317 25.38 -4.68 -28.50
N PHE A 318 24.26 -4.01 -28.74
CA PHE A 318 23.02 -4.65 -29.18
C PHE A 318 23.19 -5.31 -30.53
N PHE A 319 23.68 -4.58 -31.54
CA PHE A 319 23.88 -5.12 -32.88
C PHE A 319 24.79 -6.36 -32.88
N LYS A 320 25.87 -6.34 -32.09
CA LYS A 320 26.80 -7.48 -32.02
C LYS A 320 26.15 -8.76 -31.48
N ASN A 321 25.14 -8.65 -30.61
CA ASN A 321 24.60 -9.79 -29.86
C ASN A 321 23.14 -10.13 -30.22
N ILE A 322 22.34 -9.15 -30.62
CA ILE A 322 20.93 -9.25 -30.98
C ILE A 322 20.64 -8.35 -32.20
N PRO A 323 21.30 -8.58 -33.35
CA PRO A 323 21.08 -7.78 -34.55
C PRO A 323 19.64 -7.87 -35.06
N GLU A 324 18.96 -9.00 -34.82
CA GLU A 324 17.61 -9.28 -35.31
C GLU A 324 16.59 -8.25 -34.81
N TYR A 325 16.79 -7.69 -33.60
CA TYR A 325 15.89 -6.67 -33.06
C TYR A 325 15.96 -5.35 -33.82
N LEU A 326 17.17 -4.91 -34.22
CA LEU A 326 17.34 -3.65 -34.96
C LEU A 326 16.72 -3.77 -36.36
N ASP A 327 16.89 -4.92 -37.02
CA ASP A 327 16.26 -5.20 -38.30
C ASP A 327 14.74 -5.27 -38.19
N PHE A 328 14.21 -5.96 -37.18
CA PHE A 328 12.77 -6.05 -36.93
C PHE A 328 12.17 -4.66 -36.67
N TYR A 329 12.80 -3.85 -35.82
CA TYR A 329 12.37 -2.49 -35.53
C TYR A 329 12.40 -1.62 -36.79
N ALA A 330 13.48 -1.67 -37.58
CA ALA A 330 13.62 -0.89 -38.81
C ALA A 330 12.58 -1.28 -39.87
N ARG A 331 12.28 -2.58 -40.02
CA ARG A 331 11.20 -3.06 -40.91
C ARG A 331 9.85 -2.58 -40.44
N THR A 332 9.54 -2.76 -39.15
CA THR A 332 8.28 -2.34 -38.54
C THR A 332 8.03 -0.85 -38.74
N CYS A 333 9.07 -0.02 -38.54
CA CYS A 333 8.97 1.40 -38.84
C CYS A 333 8.63 1.67 -40.30
N LEU A 334 9.35 1.04 -41.24
CA LEU A 334 9.10 1.27 -42.66
C LEU A 334 7.72 0.80 -43.08
N ASP A 335 7.24 -0.32 -42.55
CA ASP A 335 5.93 -0.86 -42.88
C ASP A 335 4.80 0.04 -42.32
N TYR A 336 5.00 0.67 -41.15
CA TYR A 336 4.13 1.73 -40.64
C TYR A 336 4.15 2.97 -41.55
N LEU A 337 5.34 3.51 -41.83
CA LEU A 337 5.51 4.72 -42.65
C LEU A 337 4.98 4.54 -44.08
N GLU A 338 5.13 3.35 -44.65
CA GLU A 338 4.66 3.00 -46.00
C GLU A 338 3.17 2.59 -46.02
N GLY A 339 2.48 2.52 -44.87
CA GLY A 339 1.08 2.11 -44.79
C GLY A 339 0.84 0.64 -45.17
N LYS A 340 1.87 -0.22 -45.07
CA LYS A 340 1.78 -1.64 -45.43
C LYS A 340 1.13 -2.50 -44.34
N LYS A 341 1.18 -2.01 -43.10
CA LYS A 341 0.63 -2.69 -41.94
C LYS A 341 -0.09 -1.68 -41.07
N GLU A 342 -1.28 -2.04 -40.62
CA GLU A 342 -2.03 -1.25 -39.65
C GLU A 342 -1.59 -1.56 -38.22
N PHE A 343 -1.52 -0.52 -37.41
CA PHE A 343 -1.16 -0.58 -36.00
C PHE A 343 -2.26 0.13 -35.22
N PRO A 344 -3.11 -0.60 -34.46
CA PRO A 344 -4.31 -0.04 -33.84
C PRO A 344 -4.07 1.15 -32.90
N ARG A 345 -2.85 1.29 -32.36
CA ARG A 345 -2.45 2.36 -31.44
C ARG A 345 -1.51 3.40 -32.07
N GLY A 346 -1.42 3.44 -33.40
CA GLY A 346 -0.57 4.38 -34.12
C GLY A 346 0.87 3.89 -34.28
N ASN A 347 1.83 4.82 -34.31
CA ASN A 347 3.23 4.50 -34.61
C ASN A 347 3.86 3.55 -33.56
N PRO A 348 4.25 2.33 -33.94
CA PRO A 348 4.88 1.36 -33.02
C PRO A 348 6.36 1.67 -32.72
N THR A 349 6.96 2.64 -33.42
CA THR A 349 8.40 2.93 -33.42
C THR A 349 8.64 4.44 -33.31
N LEU A 350 8.59 4.99 -32.10
CA LEU A 350 8.65 6.43 -31.84
C LEU A 350 9.97 7.06 -32.27
N HIS A 351 11.07 6.32 -32.10
CA HIS A 351 12.43 6.80 -32.36
C HIS A 351 13.03 6.26 -33.67
N CYS A 352 12.18 6.00 -34.66
CA CYS A 352 12.62 5.49 -35.95
C CYS A 352 13.58 6.45 -36.68
N LYS A 353 13.31 7.77 -36.64
CA LYS A 353 14.19 8.80 -37.24
C LYS A 353 15.61 8.67 -36.71
N GLU A 354 15.70 8.56 -35.40
CA GLU A 354 16.94 8.53 -34.64
C GLU A 354 17.72 7.27 -34.99
N LEU A 355 17.07 6.09 -35.01
CA LEU A 355 17.74 4.85 -35.41
C LEU A 355 18.37 4.95 -36.80
N PHE A 356 17.60 5.34 -37.84
CA PHE A 356 18.13 5.41 -39.20
C PHE A 356 19.24 6.47 -39.34
N LYS A 357 19.13 7.59 -38.62
CA LYS A 357 20.16 8.63 -38.59
C LYS A 357 21.46 8.10 -37.98
N GLU A 358 21.39 7.41 -36.85
CA GLU A 358 22.56 6.87 -36.14
C GLU A 358 23.18 5.68 -36.89
N ALA A 359 22.38 4.88 -37.59
CA ALA A 359 22.86 3.75 -38.39
C ALA A 359 23.50 4.16 -39.73
N LYS A 360 23.52 5.44 -40.09
CA LYS A 360 24.12 5.90 -41.34
C LYS A 360 25.62 5.62 -41.35
N GLY A 361 26.07 4.83 -42.33
CA GLY A 361 27.48 4.43 -42.46
C GLY A 361 27.91 3.32 -41.50
N THR A 362 26.96 2.69 -40.79
CA THR A 362 27.21 1.48 -40.00
C THR A 362 26.59 0.26 -40.68
N ARG A 363 26.81 -0.93 -40.12
CA ARG A 363 26.16 -2.18 -40.56
C ARG A 363 24.94 -2.54 -39.72
N TRP A 364 24.47 -1.64 -38.86
CA TRP A 364 23.46 -1.95 -37.85
C TRP A 364 22.09 -2.29 -38.43
N ILE A 365 21.81 -1.80 -39.64
CA ILE A 365 20.55 -2.02 -40.35
C ILE A 365 20.89 -2.51 -41.74
N ASP A 366 20.11 -3.46 -42.24
CA ASP A 366 20.20 -3.92 -43.63
C ASP A 366 20.24 -2.74 -44.65
N PRO A 367 21.20 -2.74 -45.61
CA PRO A 367 21.31 -1.67 -46.62
C PRO A 367 20.05 -1.45 -47.46
N GLY A 368 19.26 -2.49 -47.69
CA GLY A 368 17.97 -2.40 -48.38
C GLY A 368 16.96 -1.57 -47.60
N LEU A 369 16.90 -1.73 -46.28
CA LEU A 369 16.05 -0.92 -45.40
C LEU A 369 16.52 0.54 -45.36
N GLN A 370 17.84 0.79 -45.30
CA GLN A 370 18.40 2.15 -45.40
C GLN A 370 18.02 2.86 -46.71
N LYS A 371 18.04 2.13 -47.82
CA LYS A 371 17.62 2.64 -49.13
C LYS A 371 16.12 2.93 -49.18
N ARG A 372 15.28 2.03 -48.62
CA ARG A 372 13.82 2.24 -48.48
C ARG A 372 13.52 3.51 -47.69
N PHE A 373 14.13 3.68 -46.52
CA PHE A 373 13.95 4.87 -45.68
C PHE A 373 14.34 6.16 -46.40
N SER A 374 15.48 6.15 -47.09
CA SER A 374 15.95 7.30 -47.88
C SER A 374 14.99 7.67 -49.02
N LYS A 375 14.39 6.67 -49.68
CA LYS A 375 13.37 6.88 -50.73
C LYS A 375 12.10 7.50 -50.15
N PHE A 376 11.65 7.02 -48.99
CA PHE A 376 10.47 7.55 -48.31
C PHE A 376 10.68 9.01 -47.89
N LYS A 377 11.83 9.34 -47.28
CA LYS A 377 12.18 10.72 -46.89
C LYS A 377 12.21 11.70 -48.08
N LYS A 378 12.74 11.27 -49.24
CA LYS A 378 12.81 12.10 -50.45
C LYS A 378 11.43 12.44 -51.04
N LYS A 379 10.41 11.61 -50.80
CA LYS A 379 9.04 11.84 -51.31
C LYS A 379 8.26 12.91 -50.54
N GLY A 380 8.82 13.52 -49.49
CA GLY A 380 8.12 14.54 -48.68
C GLY A 380 7.02 14.00 -47.76
N LEU A 381 6.68 12.71 -47.88
CA LEU A 381 5.65 12.00 -47.08
C LEU A 381 5.98 11.92 -45.57
N TYR A 382 7.18 12.36 -45.18
CA TYR A 382 7.70 12.28 -43.83
C TYR A 382 7.09 13.28 -42.84
N LYS A 383 6.53 14.39 -43.34
CA LYS A 383 5.89 15.43 -42.51
C LYS A 383 4.44 15.10 -42.16
N GLN A 384 3.85 14.08 -42.78
CA GLN A 384 2.43 13.74 -42.65
C GLN A 384 2.19 12.46 -41.83
N ALA A 385 3.22 11.63 -41.60
CA ALA A 385 3.09 10.28 -41.04
C ALA A 385 3.57 10.12 -39.58
N LEU A 386 4.23 11.14 -39.04
CA LEU A 386 4.75 11.23 -37.67
C LEU A 386 4.24 12.52 -37.04
#